data_AF-A0A4P7WE19-F1
#
_entry.id   AF-A0A4P7WE19-F1
#
_cell.length_a   1.000
_cell.length_b   1.000
_cell.length_c   1.000
_cell.angle_alpha   90.00
_cell.angle_beta   90.00
_cell.angle_gamma   90.00
#
_symmetry.space_group_name_H-M   'P 1'
#
loop_
_entity.id
_entity.type
_entity.pdbx_description
1 polymer ?
#
loop_
_entity_poly.entity_id
_entity_poly.type
_entity_poly.pdbx_seq_one_letter_code
_entity_poly.pdbx_strand_id
1 'polypeptide(L)'
;MRNKSVKLISALCSGFLGLSFLSVSAVSAHEKKDPAIQPSADWMRQAEVMISANAENPGALNFTPIAPAQRQFAIGRKSWTGWVGNIQVQQKESVSKPVVNYACLLSVVEKPPAKKIFANYLSPASKDSIYTIASKAWLKQKYNNEICGDDGKKCMFDNDKLAGAMKAENMSENPVTFVKGKTLAEPLTYVACQAGTIRQ
;
A
#
# COMPACT_ATOMS: atom_id res chain seq x y z
N MET A 1 80.33 -34.48 -20.90
CA MET A 1 79.93 -34.92 -22.25
C MET A 1 78.60 -34.27 -22.58
N ARG A 2 78.53 -33.56 -23.70
CA ARG A 2 77.30 -32.95 -24.25
C ARG A 2 76.40 -34.05 -24.80
N ASN A 3 75.08 -33.95 -24.63
CA ASN A 3 74.20 -34.17 -25.77
C ASN A 3 72.97 -33.25 -25.73
N LYS A 4 72.60 -32.78 -26.92
CA LYS A 4 71.67 -31.69 -27.21
C LYS A 4 70.31 -32.22 -27.69
N SER A 5 69.35 -31.29 -27.75
CA SER A 5 68.17 -31.19 -28.65
C SER A 5 66.89 -31.87 -28.13
N VAL A 6 65.79 -31.17 -27.76
CA VAL A 6 64.90 -30.17 -28.42
C VAL A 6 63.82 -30.80 -29.33
N LYS A 7 62.56 -30.36 -29.08
CA LYS A 7 61.26 -30.53 -29.79
C LYS A 7 60.49 -31.83 -29.45
N LEU A 8 59.19 -31.83 -29.18
CA LEU A 8 58.09 -31.11 -29.85
C LEU A 8 56.87 -30.94 -28.90
N ILE A 9 56.14 -29.83 -29.05
CA ILE A 9 54.85 -29.52 -28.40
C ILE A 9 53.69 -29.94 -29.33
N SER A 10 52.52 -30.22 -28.73
CA SER A 10 51.16 -30.32 -29.28
C SER A 10 50.68 -31.65 -29.90
N ALA A 11 49.65 -32.23 -29.26
CA ALA A 11 48.33 -32.58 -29.80
C ALA A 11 47.54 -33.33 -28.70
N LEU A 12 46.51 -32.70 -28.10
CA LEU A 12 45.10 -32.97 -28.36
C LEU A 12 44.66 -34.42 -28.05
N CYS A 13 44.06 -34.63 -26.88
CA CYS A 13 43.00 -35.63 -26.72
C CYS A 13 41.93 -35.11 -25.76
N SER A 14 40.76 -34.87 -26.35
CA SER A 14 39.46 -34.55 -25.78
C SER A 14 39.08 -35.49 -24.64
N GLY A 15 38.55 -34.94 -23.55
CA GLY A 15 38.07 -35.73 -22.41
C GLY A 15 37.12 -34.95 -21.51
N PHE A 16 35.84 -34.98 -21.89
CA PHE A 16 34.67 -35.03 -21.01
C PHE A 16 34.51 -34.03 -19.85
N LEU A 17 33.60 -33.09 -20.09
CA LEU A 17 32.62 -32.49 -19.17
C LEU A 17 32.51 -33.15 -17.78
N GLY A 18 32.84 -32.37 -16.75
CA GLY A 18 32.55 -32.67 -15.35
C GLY A 18 32.38 -31.39 -14.53
N LEU A 19 31.67 -30.38 -15.07
CA LEU A 19 31.21 -29.25 -14.26
C LEU A 19 30.08 -29.74 -13.35
N SER A 20 30.44 -30.15 -12.13
CA SER A 20 29.49 -30.27 -11.03
C SER A 20 29.01 -28.87 -10.66
N PHE A 21 28.06 -28.34 -11.43
CA PHE A 21 27.18 -27.29 -10.95
C PHE A 21 26.39 -27.87 -9.77
N LEU A 22 26.79 -27.50 -8.56
CA LEU A 22 25.91 -27.50 -7.40
C LEU A 22 24.68 -26.67 -7.79
N SER A 23 23.64 -27.35 -8.24
CA SER A 23 22.31 -26.80 -8.38
C SER A 23 21.82 -26.42 -6.99
N VAL A 24 22.09 -25.18 -6.58
CA VAL A 24 21.36 -24.52 -5.52
C VAL A 24 19.92 -24.50 -6.00
N SER A 25 19.11 -25.44 -5.53
CA SER A 25 17.66 -25.38 -5.66
C SER A 25 17.24 -24.08 -4.99
N ALA A 26 16.99 -23.05 -5.80
CA ALA A 26 16.27 -21.88 -5.35
C ALA A 26 14.95 -22.41 -4.80
N VAL A 27 14.82 -22.36 -3.47
CA VAL A 27 13.56 -22.61 -2.79
C VAL A 27 12.53 -21.72 -3.47
N SER A 28 11.61 -22.35 -4.19
CA SER A 28 10.46 -21.71 -4.80
C SER A 28 9.81 -20.85 -3.73
N ALA A 29 9.96 -19.53 -3.85
CA ALA A 29 9.27 -18.59 -3.00
C ALA A 29 7.79 -18.82 -3.27
N HIS A 30 7.07 -19.41 -2.32
CA HIS A 30 5.63 -19.62 -2.41
C HIS A 30 4.95 -18.30 -2.81
N GLU A 31 4.56 -18.23 -4.07
CA GLU A 31 3.84 -17.11 -4.66
C GLU A 31 2.40 -17.18 -4.17
N LYS A 32 2.03 -16.30 -3.24
CA LYS A 32 0.63 -16.12 -2.86
C LYS A 32 -0.03 -15.29 -3.96
N LYS A 33 -0.62 -15.98 -4.93
CA LYS A 33 -1.36 -15.38 -6.04
C LYS A 33 -2.84 -15.36 -5.68
N ASP A 34 -3.47 -14.19 -5.66
CA ASP A 34 -4.93 -14.16 -5.72
C ASP A 34 -5.35 -14.85 -7.03
N PRO A 35 -6.35 -15.74 -7.01
CA PRO A 35 -6.93 -16.31 -8.22
C PRO A 35 -7.43 -15.17 -9.11
N ALA A 36 -7.52 -15.40 -10.42
CA ALA A 36 -8.06 -14.43 -11.40
C ALA A 36 -9.59 -14.18 -11.22
N ILE A 37 -10.11 -14.43 -10.03
CA ILE A 37 -11.47 -14.08 -9.63
C ILE A 37 -11.48 -12.58 -9.37
N GLN A 38 -12.36 -11.88 -10.09
CA GLN A 38 -12.53 -10.45 -9.94
C GLN A 38 -13.13 -10.13 -8.55
N PRO A 39 -12.69 -9.05 -7.89
CA PRO A 39 -13.32 -8.55 -6.67
C PRO A 39 -14.81 -8.30 -6.88
N SER A 40 -15.61 -8.46 -5.83
CA SER A 40 -17.03 -8.10 -5.85
C SER A 40 -17.19 -6.64 -6.29
N ALA A 41 -18.11 -6.36 -7.21
CA ALA A 41 -18.36 -5.01 -7.72
C ALA A 41 -18.67 -3.99 -6.61
N ASP A 42 -19.15 -4.47 -5.45
CA ASP A 42 -19.45 -3.65 -4.27
C ASP A 42 -18.21 -3.13 -3.53
N TRP A 43 -17.00 -3.51 -3.93
CA TRP A 43 -15.76 -3.00 -3.33
C TRP A 43 -15.69 -1.46 -3.40
N MET A 44 -16.21 -0.86 -4.48
CA MET A 44 -16.26 0.59 -4.68
C MET A 44 -17.12 1.24 -3.60
N ARG A 45 -18.38 0.78 -3.46
CA ARG A 45 -19.30 1.25 -2.42
C ARG A 45 -18.71 1.06 -1.02
N GLN A 46 -18.06 -0.07 -0.76
CA GLN A 46 -17.42 -0.31 0.53
C GLN A 46 -16.28 0.69 0.79
N ALA A 47 -15.45 0.97 -0.21
CA ALA A 47 -14.38 1.96 -0.09
C ALA A 47 -14.93 3.37 0.12
N GLU A 48 -15.99 3.76 -0.59
CA GLU A 48 -16.68 5.04 -0.40
C GLU A 48 -17.21 5.21 1.02
N VAL A 49 -17.89 4.19 1.57
CA VAL A 49 -18.38 4.21 2.95
C VAL A 49 -17.21 4.38 3.93
N MET A 50 -16.12 3.64 3.74
CA MET A 50 -14.95 3.70 4.63
C MET A 50 -14.22 5.04 4.56
N ILE A 51 -14.09 5.64 3.38
CA ILE A 51 -13.48 6.96 3.20
C ILE A 51 -14.40 8.02 3.80
N SER A 52 -15.70 7.97 3.50
CA SER A 52 -16.70 8.93 4.00
C SER A 52 -16.80 8.90 5.53
N ALA A 53 -16.79 7.72 6.16
CA ALA A 53 -16.79 7.58 7.61
C ALA A 53 -15.57 8.21 8.30
N ASN A 54 -14.50 8.47 7.55
CA ASN A 54 -13.30 9.12 8.03
C ASN A 54 -13.18 10.59 7.58
N ALA A 55 -14.23 11.17 7.01
CA ALA A 55 -14.29 12.57 6.62
C ALA A 55 -15.14 13.39 7.61
N GLU A 56 -14.87 14.69 7.68
CA GLU A 56 -15.64 15.65 8.50
C GLU A 56 -17.09 15.80 8.03
N ASN A 57 -17.29 15.85 6.71
CA ASN A 57 -18.61 15.93 6.10
C ASN A 57 -18.79 14.80 5.06
N PRO A 58 -19.20 13.60 5.50
CA PRO A 58 -19.34 12.42 4.64
C PRO A 58 -20.28 12.66 3.45
N GLY A 59 -21.34 13.45 3.63
CA GLY A 59 -22.36 13.72 2.60
C GLY A 59 -21.88 14.65 1.49
N ALA A 60 -20.80 15.39 1.72
CA ALA A 60 -20.26 16.40 0.81
C ALA A 60 -19.12 15.88 -0.08
N LEU A 61 -18.97 14.56 -0.26
CA LEU A 61 -17.92 13.97 -1.11
C LEU A 61 -18.48 13.36 -2.40
N ASN A 62 -17.82 13.65 -3.52
CA ASN A 62 -17.99 12.98 -4.79
C ASN A 62 -16.89 11.93 -4.95
N PHE A 63 -17.29 10.75 -5.42
CA PHE A 63 -16.42 9.62 -5.67
C PHE A 63 -16.45 9.27 -7.14
N THR A 64 -15.28 9.08 -7.74
CA THR A 64 -15.13 8.61 -9.11
C THR A 64 -14.21 7.38 -9.08
N PRO A 65 -14.78 6.18 -8.88
CA PRO A 65 -14.00 4.96 -8.84
C PRO A 65 -13.56 4.54 -10.23
N ILE A 66 -12.37 3.95 -10.30
CA ILE A 66 -11.77 3.40 -11.51
C ILE A 66 -11.74 1.88 -11.35
N ALA A 67 -12.08 1.17 -12.43
CA ALA A 67 -12.08 -0.29 -12.47
C ALA A 67 -10.73 -0.86 -11.98
N PRO A 68 -10.74 -1.88 -11.11
CA PRO A 68 -9.52 -2.40 -10.56
C PRO A 68 -8.76 -3.22 -11.61
N ALA A 69 -7.44 -3.15 -11.55
CA ALA A 69 -6.54 -3.94 -12.39
C ALA A 69 -5.68 -4.86 -11.52
N GLN A 70 -5.43 -6.07 -11.99
CA GLN A 70 -4.52 -6.98 -11.29
C GLN A 70 -3.08 -6.44 -11.38
N ARG A 71 -2.37 -6.43 -10.27
CA ARG A 71 -0.95 -6.07 -10.20
C ARG A 71 -0.19 -7.02 -9.30
N GLN A 72 1.10 -7.15 -9.58
CA GLN A 72 2.05 -7.91 -8.79
C GLN A 72 3.01 -6.95 -8.09
N PHE A 73 3.30 -7.23 -6.82
CA PHE A 73 4.19 -6.45 -5.98
C PHE A 73 5.25 -7.36 -5.37
N ALA A 74 6.50 -6.90 -5.34
CA ALA A 74 7.57 -7.56 -4.61
C ALA A 74 7.56 -7.06 -3.15
N ILE A 75 7.42 -7.98 -2.21
CA ILE A 75 7.34 -7.69 -0.78
C ILE A 75 8.44 -8.46 -0.05
N GLY A 76 9.62 -7.85 0.00
CA GLY A 76 10.83 -8.50 0.51
C GLY A 76 11.21 -9.68 -0.39
N ARG A 77 11.21 -10.90 0.15
CA ARG A 77 11.53 -12.14 -0.59
C ARG A 77 10.30 -12.86 -1.17
N LYS A 78 9.11 -12.26 -1.12
CA LYS A 78 7.86 -12.86 -1.60
C LYS A 78 7.20 -11.94 -2.62
N SER A 79 6.45 -12.49 -3.57
CA SER A 79 5.51 -11.73 -4.39
C SER A 79 4.11 -11.78 -3.78
N TRP A 80 3.36 -10.68 -3.94
CA TRP A 80 1.92 -10.66 -3.74
C TRP A 80 1.27 -10.17 -5.02
N THR A 81 0.28 -10.92 -5.49
CA THR A 81 -0.52 -10.54 -6.66
C THR A 81 -1.95 -10.39 -6.21
N GLY A 82 -2.54 -9.24 -6.49
CA GLY A 82 -3.94 -8.95 -6.19
C GLY A 82 -4.43 -7.78 -7.03
N TRP A 83 -5.56 -7.21 -6.65
CA TRP A 83 -6.23 -6.19 -7.45
C TRP A 83 -5.99 -4.80 -6.88
N VAL A 84 -5.80 -3.82 -7.77
CA VAL A 84 -5.57 -2.42 -7.43
C VAL A 84 -6.66 -1.58 -8.07
N GLY A 85 -7.53 -1.01 -7.24
CA GLY A 85 -8.49 0.02 -7.62
C GLY A 85 -7.95 1.41 -7.28
N ASN A 86 -8.44 2.43 -7.98
CA ASN A 86 -8.21 3.82 -7.60
C ASN A 86 -9.57 4.52 -7.47
N ILE A 87 -9.71 5.40 -6.48
CA ILE A 87 -10.90 6.22 -6.29
C ILE A 87 -10.47 7.67 -6.21
N GLN A 88 -10.99 8.49 -7.12
CA GLN A 88 -10.85 9.93 -7.03
C GLN A 88 -11.93 10.48 -6.08
N VAL A 89 -11.52 11.31 -5.13
CA VAL A 89 -12.39 11.91 -4.13
C VAL A 89 -12.28 13.43 -4.21
N GLN A 90 -13.42 14.10 -4.30
CA GLN A 90 -13.50 15.57 -4.36
C GLN A 90 -14.67 16.06 -3.48
N GLN A 91 -14.58 17.27 -2.93
CA GLN A 91 -15.74 17.88 -2.27
C GLN A 91 -16.80 18.30 -3.29
N LYS A 92 -18.08 17.99 -3.01
CA LYS A 92 -19.25 18.36 -3.81
C LYS A 92 -19.42 19.86 -3.95
N GLU A 93 -19.15 20.59 -2.87
CA GLU A 93 -19.46 22.01 -2.74
C GLU A 93 -18.60 22.91 -3.64
N SER A 94 -17.54 22.37 -4.26
CA SER A 94 -16.76 23.14 -5.23
C SER A 94 -15.85 22.27 -6.12
N VAL A 95 -16.04 22.41 -7.44
CA VAL A 95 -15.20 21.81 -8.48
C VAL A 95 -13.76 22.36 -8.51
N SER A 96 -13.49 23.48 -7.84
CA SER A 96 -12.13 24.02 -7.72
C SER A 96 -11.32 23.40 -6.58
N LYS A 97 -11.95 22.53 -5.77
CA LYS A 97 -11.26 21.77 -4.72
C LYS A 97 -10.42 20.66 -5.35
N PRO A 98 -9.23 20.37 -4.78
CA PRO A 98 -8.34 19.37 -5.32
C PRO A 98 -8.98 17.98 -5.27
N VAL A 99 -8.71 17.19 -6.30
CA VAL A 99 -9.05 15.77 -6.31
C VAL A 99 -7.96 15.00 -5.56
N VAL A 100 -8.36 14.20 -4.57
CA VAL A 100 -7.46 13.29 -3.86
C VAL A 100 -7.69 11.88 -4.38
N ASN A 101 -6.63 11.26 -4.88
CA ASN A 101 -6.66 9.85 -5.22
C ASN A 101 -6.56 8.99 -3.96
N TYR A 102 -7.33 7.91 -3.91
CA TYR A 102 -7.18 6.82 -2.96
C TYR A 102 -6.84 5.54 -3.74
N ALA A 103 -5.67 4.99 -3.48
CA ALA A 103 -5.30 3.68 -4.00
C ALA A 103 -5.85 2.59 -3.08
N CYS A 104 -6.58 1.63 -3.64
CA CYS A 104 -7.21 0.53 -2.94
C CYS A 104 -6.61 -0.81 -3.38
N LEU A 105 -6.11 -1.58 -2.42
CA LEU A 105 -5.72 -2.97 -2.59
C LEU A 105 -6.91 -3.86 -2.26
N LEU A 106 -7.21 -4.78 -3.17
CA LEU A 106 -8.35 -5.69 -3.08
C LEU A 106 -7.86 -7.13 -3.20
N SER A 107 -8.44 -8.03 -2.40
CA SER A 107 -8.20 -9.48 -2.47
C SER A 107 -9.45 -10.24 -2.06
N VAL A 108 -9.74 -11.34 -2.75
CA VAL A 108 -10.86 -12.25 -2.43
C VAL A 108 -10.43 -13.44 -1.56
N VAL A 109 -9.13 -13.56 -1.26
CA VAL A 109 -8.57 -14.70 -0.52
C VAL A 109 -8.22 -14.29 0.91
N GLU A 110 -7.42 -13.23 1.06
CA GLU A 110 -6.92 -12.81 2.35
C GLU A 110 -6.78 -11.29 2.43
N LYS A 111 -6.51 -10.77 3.63
CA LYS A 111 -6.25 -9.35 3.81
C LYS A 111 -5.00 -8.95 3.01
N PRO A 112 -5.07 -7.92 2.14
CA PRO A 112 -3.90 -7.45 1.42
C PRO A 112 -2.77 -7.05 2.38
N PRO A 113 -1.48 -7.27 2.03
CA PRO A 113 -0.32 -6.83 2.82
C PRO A 113 -0.09 -5.31 2.69
N ALA A 114 -1.14 -4.53 2.91
CA ALA A 114 -1.26 -3.13 2.52
C ALA A 114 -0.20 -2.23 3.14
N LYS A 115 0.16 -2.44 4.42
CA LYS A 115 1.24 -1.69 5.07
C LYS A 115 2.56 -1.79 4.30
N LYS A 116 2.92 -3.01 3.84
CA LYS A 116 4.18 -3.23 3.12
C LYS A 116 4.11 -2.71 1.69
N ILE A 117 2.97 -2.88 1.01
CA ILE A 117 2.81 -2.38 -0.35
C ILE A 117 2.81 -0.85 -0.34
N PHE A 118 1.99 -0.22 0.49
CA PHE A 118 1.90 1.24 0.51
C PHE A 118 3.20 1.90 0.94
N ALA A 119 3.95 1.34 1.89
CA ALA A 119 5.26 1.87 2.27
C ALA A 119 6.29 1.91 1.12
N ASN A 120 6.22 0.97 0.17
CA ASN A 120 7.22 0.84 -0.89
C ASN A 120 6.75 1.38 -2.25
N TYR A 121 5.44 1.34 -2.51
CA TYR A 121 4.87 1.59 -3.83
C TYR A 121 3.89 2.75 -3.88
N LEU A 122 3.43 3.29 -2.74
CA LEU A 122 2.51 4.42 -2.76
C LEU A 122 3.29 5.73 -2.89
N SER A 123 2.89 6.57 -3.84
CA SER A 123 3.13 8.00 -3.76
C SER A 123 1.99 8.62 -2.96
N PRO A 124 2.22 9.10 -1.73
CA PRO A 124 1.15 9.64 -0.90
C PRO A 124 0.55 10.90 -1.54
N ALA A 125 -0.75 11.13 -1.31
CA ALA A 125 -1.38 12.37 -1.72
C ALA A 125 -0.77 13.56 -0.94
N SER A 126 -0.78 14.76 -1.54
CA SER A 126 -0.29 15.95 -0.84
C SER A 126 -1.17 16.27 0.36
N LYS A 127 -0.53 16.76 1.41
CA LYS A 127 -1.19 17.16 2.67
C LYS A 127 -2.29 18.17 2.42
N ASP A 128 -2.01 19.18 1.60
CA ASP A 128 -2.96 20.24 1.30
C ASP A 128 -4.23 19.73 0.63
N SER A 129 -4.12 18.74 -0.26
CA SER A 129 -5.28 18.13 -0.90
C SER A 129 -6.10 17.31 0.09
N ILE A 130 -5.46 16.52 0.96
CA ILE A 130 -6.16 15.75 2.01
C ILE A 130 -6.85 16.68 3.01
N TYR A 131 -6.18 17.75 3.44
CA TYR A 131 -6.74 18.74 4.38
C TYR A 131 -7.79 19.66 3.79
N THR A 132 -7.87 19.68 2.46
CA THR A 132 -8.99 20.32 1.81
C THR A 132 -10.23 19.45 1.89
N ILE A 133 -10.09 18.12 1.88
CA ILE A 133 -11.21 17.18 2.05
C ILE A 133 -11.71 17.12 3.49
N ALA A 134 -10.81 17.13 4.47
CA ALA A 134 -11.13 17.19 5.91
C ALA A 134 -10.42 18.38 6.54
N SER A 135 -11.12 19.29 7.23
CA SER A 135 -10.48 20.49 7.75
C SER A 135 -9.36 20.17 8.75
N LYS A 136 -8.32 21.02 8.78
CA LYS A 136 -7.23 20.91 9.78
C LYS A 136 -7.77 20.92 11.21
N ALA A 137 -8.84 21.67 11.46
CA ALA A 137 -9.49 21.76 12.76
C ALA A 137 -10.15 20.44 13.16
N TRP A 138 -10.90 19.81 12.25
CA TRP A 138 -11.50 18.51 12.48
C TRP A 138 -10.47 17.41 12.72
N LEU A 139 -9.39 17.39 11.94
CA LEU A 139 -8.30 16.43 12.15
C LEU A 139 -7.69 16.61 13.53
N LYS A 140 -7.41 17.84 13.95
CA LYS A 140 -6.92 18.14 15.30
C LYS A 140 -7.86 17.63 16.39
N GLN A 141 -9.17 17.83 16.22
CA GLN A 141 -10.16 17.33 17.16
C GLN A 141 -10.21 15.80 17.22
N LYS A 142 -10.23 15.13 16.06
CA LYS A 142 -10.26 13.66 15.98
C LYS A 142 -9.06 13.01 16.66
N TYR A 143 -7.86 13.52 16.41
CA TYR A 143 -6.64 13.01 17.06
C TYR A 143 -6.62 13.27 18.56
N ASN A 144 -7.07 14.46 19.00
CA ASN A 144 -7.20 14.73 20.42
C ASN A 144 -8.11 13.70 21.10
N ASN A 145 -9.24 13.35 20.50
CA ASN A 145 -10.16 12.34 21.04
C ASN A 145 -9.58 10.92 21.01
N GLU A 146 -8.83 10.53 19.98
CA GLU A 146 -8.14 9.23 19.95
C GLU A 146 -7.11 9.09 21.08
N ILE A 147 -6.46 10.21 21.46
CA ILE A 147 -5.46 10.24 22.54
C ILE A 147 -6.13 10.32 23.92
N CYS A 148 -7.26 11.02 24.04
CA CYS A 148 -7.88 11.35 25.32
C CYS A 148 -9.17 10.57 25.68
N GLY A 149 -9.74 9.80 24.75
CA GLY A 149 -11.08 9.21 24.88
C GLY A 149 -12.20 10.25 24.73
N ASP A 150 -13.37 9.84 24.22
CA ASP A 150 -14.53 10.71 23.96
C ASP A 150 -15.16 11.30 25.25
N ASP A 151 -14.89 10.67 26.39
CA ASP A 151 -15.43 10.98 27.70
C ASP A 151 -14.59 12.02 28.48
N GLY A 152 -13.46 12.48 27.93
CA GLY A 152 -12.64 13.58 28.46
C GLY A 152 -12.04 13.34 29.85
N LYS A 153 -12.31 12.18 30.47
CA LYS A 153 -12.05 11.90 31.89
C LYS A 153 -10.73 11.17 32.16
N LYS A 154 -9.91 10.92 31.13
CA LYS A 154 -8.57 10.32 31.29
C LYS A 154 -7.47 10.99 30.45
N CYS A 155 -7.54 12.28 30.16
CA CYS A 155 -6.32 13.02 29.81
C CYS A 155 -5.48 13.22 31.08
N MET A 156 -4.74 12.20 31.55
CA MET A 156 -3.63 12.43 32.50
C MET A 156 -2.39 12.88 31.73
N PHE A 157 -2.46 13.89 30.87
CA PHE A 157 -1.29 14.43 30.19
C PHE A 157 -1.39 15.92 29.93
N ASP A 158 -0.28 16.59 30.25
CA ASP A 158 0.04 18.00 30.10
C ASP A 158 -0.30 18.54 28.69
N ASN A 159 -1.06 19.64 28.61
CA ASN A 159 -1.43 20.29 27.34
C ASN A 159 -0.19 20.66 26.50
N ASP A 160 0.95 20.92 27.15
CA ASP A 160 2.22 21.22 26.48
C ASP A 160 2.86 19.97 25.85
N LYS A 161 2.63 18.77 26.40
CA LYS A 161 3.03 17.50 25.77
C LYS A 161 2.14 17.12 24.60
N LEU A 162 0.85 17.45 24.64
CA LEU A 162 -0.03 17.27 23.49
C LEU A 162 0.37 18.25 22.37
N ALA A 163 0.52 19.53 22.67
CA ALA A 163 1.03 20.51 21.70
C ALA A 163 2.44 20.13 21.17
N GLY A 164 3.27 19.55 22.04
CA GLY A 164 4.58 18.98 21.72
C GLY A 164 4.50 17.76 20.82
N ALA A 165 3.63 16.78 21.09
CA ALA A 165 3.39 15.60 20.26
C ALA A 165 2.77 16.01 18.91
N MET A 166 1.87 16.98 18.89
CA MET A 166 1.31 17.50 17.64
C MET A 166 2.35 18.20 16.75
N LYS A 167 3.34 18.86 17.38
CA LYS A 167 4.51 19.46 16.71
C LYS A 167 5.59 18.43 16.36
N ALA A 168 5.81 17.42 17.20
CA ALA A 168 6.87 16.42 17.07
C ALA A 168 6.47 15.24 16.17
N GLU A 169 5.20 14.84 16.20
CA GLU A 169 4.62 13.85 15.29
C GLU A 169 4.18 14.47 13.96
N ASN A 170 4.31 15.80 13.81
CA ASN A 170 3.75 16.54 12.70
C ASN A 170 2.33 16.03 12.42
N MET A 171 1.30 16.45 13.14
CA MET A 171 -0.07 16.08 12.72
C MET A 171 -0.40 16.51 11.28
N SER A 172 0.43 17.42 10.73
CA SER A 172 0.49 17.76 9.30
C SER A 172 1.00 16.62 8.39
N GLU A 173 1.64 15.57 8.90
CA GLU A 173 2.41 14.57 8.14
C GLU A 173 1.67 13.31 7.75
N ASN A 174 0.79 12.76 8.60
CA ASN A 174 0.05 11.55 8.22
C ASN A 174 -1.32 11.50 8.89
N PRO A 175 -2.34 12.22 8.36
CA PRO A 175 -3.73 11.91 8.68
C PRO A 175 -3.98 10.41 8.46
N VAL A 176 -4.89 9.80 9.24
CA VAL A 176 -5.38 8.44 8.98
C VAL A 176 -6.10 8.43 7.64
N THR A 177 -5.31 8.25 6.59
CA THR A 177 -5.73 8.10 5.20
C THR A 177 -5.88 6.64 4.83
N PHE A 178 -5.45 5.76 5.74
CA PHE A 178 -5.51 4.32 5.60
C PHE A 178 -6.82 3.78 6.16
N VAL A 179 -7.65 3.22 5.29
CA VAL A 179 -8.93 2.60 5.66
C VAL A 179 -8.94 1.14 5.24
N LYS A 180 -9.60 0.28 6.03
CA LYS A 180 -9.65 -1.17 5.79
C LYS A 180 -11.02 -1.74 6.09
N GLY A 181 -11.45 -2.74 5.34
CA GLY A 181 -12.73 -3.41 5.51
C GLY A 181 -12.89 -4.60 4.58
N LYS A 182 -14.13 -5.03 4.40
CA LYS A 182 -14.51 -6.12 3.50
C LYS A 182 -15.89 -5.86 2.90
N THR A 183 -16.16 -6.34 1.70
CA THR A 183 -17.50 -6.32 1.12
C THR A 183 -18.42 -7.26 1.89
N LEU A 184 -19.73 -7.05 1.76
CA LEU A 184 -20.74 -7.99 2.26
C LEU A 184 -21.26 -8.91 1.15
N ALA A 185 -21.07 -8.54 -0.12
CA ALA A 185 -21.41 -9.35 -1.28
C ALA A 185 -20.31 -10.33 -1.66
N GLU A 186 -20.71 -11.38 -2.38
CA GLU A 186 -19.81 -12.39 -2.92
C GLU A 186 -19.16 -11.96 -4.26
N PRO A 187 -17.91 -12.37 -4.54
CA PRO A 187 -17.00 -12.99 -3.57
C PRO A 187 -16.59 -11.99 -2.48
N LEU A 188 -16.49 -12.48 -1.24
CA LEU A 188 -16.05 -11.66 -0.12
C LEU A 188 -14.71 -11.02 -0.47
N THR A 189 -14.66 -9.69 -0.51
CA THR A 189 -13.49 -8.94 -0.95
C THR A 189 -12.95 -8.13 0.20
N TYR A 190 -11.71 -8.40 0.62
CA TYR A 190 -10.95 -7.54 1.52
C TYR A 190 -10.51 -6.28 0.79
N VAL A 191 -10.70 -5.13 1.42
CA VAL A 191 -10.39 -3.82 0.86
C VAL A 191 -9.49 -3.07 1.82
N ALA A 192 -8.38 -2.52 1.33
CA ALA A 192 -7.54 -1.60 2.06
C ALA A 192 -7.17 -0.42 1.17
N CYS A 193 -7.56 0.80 1.53
CA CYS A 193 -7.30 1.99 0.74
C CYS A 193 -6.39 2.97 1.47
N GLN A 194 -5.58 3.72 0.74
CA GLN A 194 -4.78 4.82 1.26
C GLN A 194 -4.76 6.00 0.30
N ALA A 195 -4.85 7.23 0.83
CA ALA A 195 -4.74 8.44 0.02
C ALA A 195 -3.36 8.52 -0.67
N GLY A 196 -3.37 8.50 -1.98
CA GLY A 196 -2.19 8.44 -2.84
C GLY A 196 -2.44 7.65 -4.10
N THR A 197 -1.36 7.42 -4.84
CA THR A 197 -1.37 6.66 -6.10
C THR A 197 -0.25 5.62 -6.06
N ILE A 198 -0.54 4.39 -6.48
CA ILE A 198 0.49 3.35 -6.64
C ILE A 198 1.39 3.73 -7.82
N ARG A 199 2.70 3.82 -7.55
CA ARG A 199 3.75 4.01 -8.54
C ARG A 199 3.81 2.79 -9.45
N GLN A 200 3.95 3.03 -10.75
CA GLN A 200 4.09 1.97 -11.75
C GLN A 200 5.48 1.33 -11.68
#